data_AF-A0A5K3EX81-F1
#
_entry.id   AF-A0A5K3EX81-F1
#
_cell.length_a   1.000
_cell.length_b   1.000
_cell.length_c   1.000
_cell.angle_alpha   90.00
_cell.angle_beta   90.00
_cell.angle_gamma   90.00
#
_symmetry.space_group_name_H-M   'P 1'
#
loop_
_entity.id
_entity.type
_entity.pdbx_description
1 polymer ?
#
loop_
_entity_poly.entity_id
_entity_poly.type
_entity_poly.pdbx_seq_one_letter_code
_entity_poly.pdbx_strand_id
1 'polypeptide(L)'
;MRNLIFDEHGKTIDATTGEEVHIPQRTPTLKANVRAQKSQGVKEVVEAAGPKKPKVSTSSPYFDPRLSLKSAARPKRSLSFYEPGKFIKIGQRMRTKAQLEKLQESVAQAAKRTGIASAAKLATIQPKRHVDETSVPSVEWWDAYILKDGITSYDSSNEGLLEPASAAALINESWITDLIEHPIKMKAPTELHKPPEIPLLLTKKERKKLRRQNRQEAQKERQERVRLGLEKPPEPKCVRMGYVDAKKSEWDVA
;
A
#
# COMPACT_ATOMS: atom_id res chain seq x y z
N MET A 1 25.93 -47.44 4.41
CA MET A 1 25.91 -46.43 5.49
C MET A 1 27.34 -45.92 5.62
N ARG A 2 27.57 -44.60 5.71
CA ARG A 2 28.92 -44.08 5.98
C ARG A 2 29.22 -44.34 7.45
N ASN A 3 30.38 -44.92 7.73
CA ASN A 3 30.76 -45.25 9.10
C ASN A 3 31.65 -44.10 9.59
N LEU A 4 31.11 -43.18 10.39
CA LEU A 4 31.87 -42.06 10.92
C LEU A 4 32.49 -42.44 12.26
N ILE A 5 33.78 -42.16 12.42
CA ILE A 5 34.52 -42.35 13.68
C ILE A 5 35.06 -40.99 14.16
N PHE A 6 35.30 -40.89 15.46
CA PHE A 6 35.90 -39.69 16.07
C PHE A 6 37.40 -39.93 16.30
N ASP A 7 38.22 -38.95 15.92
CA ASP A 7 39.66 -38.93 16.20
C ASP A 7 39.96 -38.52 17.67
N GLU A 8 41.19 -38.70 18.16
CA GLU A 8 41.64 -38.33 19.52
C GLU A 8 41.42 -36.84 19.85
N HIS A 9 41.27 -36.01 18.82
CA HIS A 9 40.97 -34.58 18.92
C HIS A 9 39.48 -34.23 18.73
N GLY A 10 38.58 -35.22 18.70
CA GLY A 10 37.13 -35.03 18.66
C GLY A 10 36.55 -34.62 17.30
N LYS A 11 37.30 -34.81 16.20
CA LYS A 11 36.85 -34.53 14.83
C LYS A 11 36.23 -35.77 14.18
N THR A 12 35.17 -35.58 13.40
CA THR A 12 34.50 -36.65 12.66
C THR A 12 35.21 -36.96 11.34
N ILE A 13 35.75 -38.17 11.23
CA ILE A 13 36.39 -38.70 10.01
C ILE A 13 35.59 -39.89 9.46
N ASP A 14 35.61 -40.09 8.14
CA ASP A 14 35.01 -41.27 7.52
C ASP A 14 35.94 -42.49 7.65
N ALA A 15 35.44 -43.61 8.18
CA ALA A 15 36.25 -44.77 8.54
C ALA A 15 36.93 -45.46 7.35
N THR A 16 36.45 -45.23 6.11
CA THR A 16 37.00 -45.85 4.91
C THR A 16 38.01 -44.97 4.16
N THR A 17 37.92 -43.65 4.28
CA THR A 17 38.74 -42.71 3.50
C THR A 17 39.64 -41.83 4.38
N GLY A 18 39.41 -41.78 5.69
CA GLY A 18 40.22 -40.99 6.63
C GLY A 18 40.08 -39.47 6.45
N GLU A 19 39.15 -39.02 5.60
CA GLU A 19 38.93 -37.60 5.33
C GLU A 19 38.00 -36.98 6.39
N GLU A 20 38.28 -35.72 6.74
CA GLU A 20 37.47 -34.94 7.67
C GLU A 20 36.09 -34.64 7.06
N VAL A 21 35.04 -35.22 7.63
CA VAL A 21 33.67 -35.01 7.18
C VAL A 21 33.02 -33.95 8.06
N HIS A 22 32.77 -32.78 7.49
CA HIS A 22 32.01 -31.73 8.17
C HIS A 22 30.51 -32.07 8.15
N ILE A 23 29.96 -32.39 9.33
CA ILE A 23 28.52 -32.60 9.50
C ILE A 23 27.84 -31.22 9.60
N PRO A 24 26.99 -30.82 8.64
CA PRO A 24 26.35 -29.51 8.69
C PRO A 24 25.36 -29.45 9.87
N GLN A 25 25.66 -28.62 10.87
CA GLN A 25 24.73 -28.33 11.96
C GLN A 25 23.58 -27.47 11.46
N ARG A 26 22.36 -28.03 11.47
CA ARG A 26 21.15 -27.32 11.08
C ARG A 26 20.72 -26.38 12.19
N THR A 27 21.00 -25.08 12.04
CA THR A 27 20.53 -24.06 12.97
C THR A 27 19.03 -23.78 12.74
N PRO A 28 18.20 -23.73 13.80
CA PRO A 28 16.79 -23.37 13.65
C PRO A 28 16.68 -21.88 13.30
N THR A 29 16.18 -21.58 12.10
CA THR A 29 15.91 -20.22 11.66
C THR A 29 14.40 -19.93 11.72
N LEU A 30 14.05 -18.68 12.07
CA LEU A 30 12.65 -18.23 12.04
C LEU A 30 12.11 -18.30 10.60
N LYS A 31 10.89 -18.84 10.44
CA LYS A 31 10.25 -19.09 9.11
C LYS A 31 10.18 -17.85 8.20
N ALA A 32 10.23 -16.65 8.76
CA ALA A 32 10.30 -15.39 8.01
C ALA A 32 11.57 -15.29 7.14
N ASN A 33 12.73 -15.73 7.65
CA ASN A 33 14.00 -15.66 6.94
C ASN A 33 14.08 -16.66 5.78
N VAL A 34 13.45 -17.83 5.92
CA VAL A 34 13.39 -18.88 4.87
C VAL A 34 12.63 -18.39 3.64
N ARG A 35 11.54 -17.64 3.83
CA ARG A 35 10.74 -17.12 2.71
C ARG A 35 11.47 -16.03 1.93
N ALA A 36 12.21 -15.16 2.63
CA ALA A 36 13.03 -14.13 2.00
C ALA A 36 14.15 -14.76 1.14
N GLN A 37 14.88 -15.73 1.68
CA GLN A 37 15.95 -16.43 0.96
C GLN A 37 15.43 -17.19 -0.28
N LYS A 38 14.30 -17.90 -0.17
CA LYS A 38 13.72 -18.61 -1.31
C LYS A 38 13.27 -17.67 -2.42
N SER A 39 12.75 -16.49 -2.07
CA SER A 39 12.36 -15.49 -3.07
C SER A 39 13.55 -14.87 -3.82
N GLN A 40 14.69 -14.70 -3.14
CA GLN A 40 15.91 -14.18 -3.76
C GLN A 40 16.51 -15.19 -4.74
N GLY A 41 16.59 -16.48 -4.37
CA GLY A 41 17.08 -17.53 -5.28
C GLY A 41 16.20 -17.69 -6.53
N VAL A 42 14.88 -17.54 -6.42
CA VAL A 42 13.98 -17.55 -7.59
C VAL A 42 14.23 -16.34 -8.49
N LYS A 43 14.53 -15.17 -7.91
CA LYS A 43 14.79 -13.94 -8.66
C LYS A 43 16.11 -14.02 -9.43
N GLU A 44 17.18 -14.54 -8.82
CA GLU A 44 18.46 -14.76 -9.48
C GLU A 44 18.37 -15.75 -10.64
N VAL A 45 17.61 -16.85 -10.49
CA VAL A 45 17.43 -17.83 -11.57
C VAL A 45 16.65 -17.24 -12.75
N VAL A 46 15.67 -16.37 -12.47
CA VAL A 46 14.88 -15.68 -13.51
C VAL A 46 15.70 -14.59 -14.20
N GLU A 47 16.57 -13.88 -13.47
CA GLU A 47 17.46 -12.86 -14.05
C GLU A 47 18.63 -13.49 -14.84
N ALA A 48 19.15 -14.64 -14.42
CA ALA A 48 20.17 -15.40 -15.16
C ALA A 48 19.61 -16.05 -16.44
N ALA A 49 18.30 -16.32 -16.50
CA ALA A 49 17.61 -16.84 -17.67
C ALA A 49 17.00 -15.70 -18.50
N GLY A 50 17.85 -14.83 -19.05
CA GLY A 50 17.41 -13.82 -20.03
C GLY A 50 16.65 -14.43 -21.23
N PRO A 51 15.83 -13.64 -21.94
CA PRO A 51 14.92 -14.14 -22.96
C PRO A 51 15.70 -14.65 -24.18
N LYS A 52 15.91 -15.97 -24.26
CA LYS A 52 16.50 -16.60 -25.43
C LYS A 52 15.49 -16.57 -26.58
N LYS A 53 15.79 -15.83 -27.66
CA LYS A 53 15.07 -15.91 -28.94
C LYS A 53 15.08 -17.37 -29.44
N PRO A 54 13.99 -17.89 -30.00
CA PRO A 54 13.94 -19.27 -30.48
C PRO A 54 14.93 -19.45 -31.63
N LYS A 55 15.99 -20.25 -31.41
CA LYS A 55 16.86 -20.72 -32.48
C LYS A 55 16.10 -21.79 -33.26
N VAL A 56 15.84 -21.54 -34.55
CA VAL A 56 15.27 -22.54 -35.45
C VAL A 56 16.34 -23.61 -35.69
N SER A 57 16.10 -24.82 -35.21
CA SER A 57 17.00 -25.96 -35.41
C SER A 57 16.89 -26.45 -36.85
N THR A 58 18.00 -26.38 -37.60
CA THR A 58 18.13 -26.84 -39.00
C THR A 58 18.44 -28.35 -39.12
N SER A 59 18.31 -29.12 -38.03
CA SER A 59 18.70 -30.53 -37.96
C SER A 59 17.51 -31.47 -38.16
N SER A 60 16.76 -31.30 -39.25
CA SER A 60 15.76 -32.29 -39.67
C SER A 60 16.08 -32.78 -41.08
N PRO A 61 16.00 -34.09 -41.36
CA PRO A 61 16.29 -34.66 -42.67
C PRO A 61 15.27 -34.29 -43.76
N TYR A 62 14.25 -33.51 -43.40
CA TYR A 62 13.20 -33.01 -44.29
C TYR A 62 13.27 -31.47 -44.45
N PHE A 63 14.35 -30.84 -44.02
CA PHE A 63 14.55 -29.40 -44.14
C PHE A 63 15.22 -29.05 -45.48
N ASP A 64 14.49 -28.40 -46.38
CA ASP A 64 15.01 -27.89 -47.66
C ASP A 64 15.34 -26.38 -47.55
N PRO A 65 16.64 -25.99 -47.60
CA PRO A 65 17.06 -24.58 -47.49
C PRO A 65 16.59 -23.67 -48.64
N ARG A 66 16.13 -24.23 -49.76
CA ARG A 66 15.69 -23.45 -50.93
C ARG A 66 14.24 -22.98 -50.81
N LEU A 67 13.47 -23.58 -49.91
CA LEU A 67 12.06 -23.27 -49.70
C LEU A 67 11.92 -22.34 -48.49
N SER A 68 11.64 -21.05 -48.75
CA SER A 68 11.23 -20.06 -47.73
C SER A 68 9.80 -20.34 -47.24
N LEU A 69 9.59 -21.45 -46.55
CA LEU A 69 8.29 -21.78 -45.96
C LEU A 69 8.12 -21.02 -44.65
N LYS A 70 7.29 -19.97 -44.67
CA LYS A 70 6.79 -19.35 -43.43
C LYS A 70 5.96 -20.42 -42.72
N SER A 71 6.46 -20.95 -41.61
CA SER A 71 5.70 -21.90 -40.80
C SER A 71 4.36 -21.26 -40.39
N ALA A 72 3.25 -21.97 -40.61
CA ALA A 72 1.93 -21.56 -40.15
C ALA A 72 1.89 -21.64 -38.61
N ALA A 73 2.52 -20.67 -37.96
CA ALA A 73 2.56 -20.56 -36.51
C ALA A 73 1.20 -20.06 -36.03
N ARG A 74 0.27 -20.99 -35.77
CA ARG A 74 -0.95 -20.66 -35.04
C ARG A 74 -0.51 -20.23 -33.63
N PRO A 75 -0.82 -19.01 -33.16
CA PRO A 75 -0.41 -18.59 -31.83
C PRO A 75 -1.04 -19.53 -30.80
N LYS A 76 -0.20 -20.15 -29.97
CA LYS A 76 -0.69 -20.95 -28.84
C LYS A 76 -1.43 -20.01 -27.89
N ARG A 77 -2.70 -20.29 -27.60
CA ARG A 77 -3.49 -19.52 -26.61
C ARG A 77 -2.72 -19.51 -25.29
N SER A 78 -2.24 -18.35 -24.88
CA SER A 78 -1.65 -18.17 -23.56
C SER A 78 -2.75 -18.21 -22.49
N LEU A 79 -2.41 -18.74 -21.32
CA LEU A 79 -3.31 -18.70 -20.17
C LEU A 79 -3.39 -17.26 -19.67
N SER A 80 -4.61 -16.70 -19.62
CA SER A 80 -4.88 -15.40 -19.01
C SER A 80 -5.18 -15.62 -17.54
N PHE A 81 -4.18 -15.44 -16.68
CA PHE A 81 -4.35 -15.54 -15.25
C PHE A 81 -4.92 -14.24 -14.68
N TYR A 82 -5.92 -14.35 -13.81
CA TYR A 82 -6.40 -13.21 -13.02
C TYR A 82 -5.45 -12.92 -11.86
N GLU A 83 -5.38 -11.65 -11.45
CA GLU A 83 -4.58 -11.25 -10.30
C GLU A 83 -4.97 -12.04 -9.03
N PRO A 84 -3.97 -12.42 -8.21
CA PRO A 84 -4.23 -13.13 -6.97
C PRO A 84 -5.16 -12.30 -6.08
N GLY A 85 -6.27 -12.91 -5.64
CA GLY A 85 -7.24 -12.28 -4.75
C GLY A 85 -8.48 -11.69 -5.42
N LYS A 86 -8.55 -11.58 -6.76
CA LYS A 86 -9.77 -11.12 -7.45
C LYS A 86 -11.00 -11.96 -7.07
N PHE A 87 -10.88 -13.28 -7.14
CA PHE A 87 -11.97 -14.20 -6.78
C PHE A 87 -12.20 -14.32 -5.26
N ILE A 88 -11.18 -14.04 -4.45
CA ILE A 88 -11.34 -13.96 -2.99
C ILE A 88 -12.25 -12.77 -2.64
N LYS A 89 -12.02 -11.61 -3.25
CA LYS A 89 -12.86 -10.41 -3.08
C LYS A 89 -14.29 -10.65 -3.56
N ILE A 90 -14.47 -11.29 -4.73
CA ILE A 90 -15.79 -11.64 -5.26
C ILE A 90 -16.51 -12.60 -4.29
N GLY A 91 -15.82 -13.64 -3.82
CA GLY A 91 -16.39 -14.59 -2.86
C GLY A 91 -16.76 -13.95 -1.52
N GLN A 92 -15.91 -13.05 -0.99
CA GLN A 92 -16.23 -12.28 0.21
C GLN A 92 -17.48 -11.42 0.01
N ARG A 93 -17.58 -10.70 -1.11
CA ARG A 93 -18.78 -9.90 -1.46
C ARG A 93 -20.05 -10.77 -1.54
N MET A 94 -19.96 -11.97 -2.12
CA MET A 94 -21.09 -12.89 -2.18
C MET A 94 -21.51 -13.36 -0.78
N ARG A 95 -20.55 -13.70 0.09
CA ARG A 95 -20.85 -14.12 1.48
C ARG A 95 -21.45 -12.98 2.29
N THR A 96 -20.92 -11.77 2.19
CA THR A 96 -21.46 -10.61 2.92
C THR A 96 -22.86 -10.26 2.43
N LYS A 97 -23.11 -10.34 1.11
CA LYS A 97 -24.45 -10.17 0.54
C LYS A 97 -25.44 -11.19 1.12
N ALA A 98 -25.07 -12.47 1.15
CA ALA A 98 -25.93 -13.52 1.71
C ALA A 98 -26.17 -13.35 3.22
N GLN A 99 -25.16 -12.90 3.98
CA GLN A 99 -25.32 -12.57 5.40
C GLN A 99 -26.27 -11.39 5.61
N LEU A 100 -26.16 -10.35 4.78
CA LEU A 100 -27.05 -9.18 4.84
C LEU A 100 -28.49 -9.55 4.49
N GLU A 101 -28.69 -10.39 3.47
CA GLU A 101 -30.01 -10.92 3.11
C GLU A 101 -30.63 -11.74 4.25
N LYS A 102 -29.85 -12.64 4.87
CA LYS A 102 -30.29 -13.39 6.05
C LYS A 102 -30.62 -12.47 7.23
N LEU A 103 -29.84 -11.41 7.45
CA LEU A 103 -30.10 -10.43 8.49
C LEU A 103 -31.38 -9.65 8.18
N GLN A 104 -31.56 -9.22 6.93
CA GLN A 104 -32.76 -8.53 6.48
C GLN A 104 -34.00 -9.40 6.66
N GLU A 105 -33.93 -10.69 6.35
CA GLU A 105 -35.03 -11.62 6.57
C GLU A 105 -35.31 -11.85 8.06
N SER A 106 -34.27 -11.98 8.88
CA SER A 106 -34.40 -12.07 10.34
C SER A 106 -35.06 -10.81 10.93
N VAL A 107 -34.65 -9.63 10.49
CA VAL A 107 -35.22 -8.34 10.91
C VAL A 107 -36.67 -8.23 10.43
N ALA A 108 -36.98 -8.64 9.20
CA ALA A 108 -38.35 -8.66 8.68
C ALA A 108 -39.24 -9.63 9.49
N GLN A 109 -38.74 -10.81 9.86
CA GLN A 109 -39.47 -11.76 10.70
C GLN A 109 -39.68 -11.21 12.13
N ALA A 110 -38.68 -10.57 12.72
CA ALA A 110 -38.80 -9.91 14.02
C ALA A 110 -39.82 -8.75 13.97
N ALA A 111 -39.76 -7.91 12.94
CA ALA A 111 -40.70 -6.80 12.73
C ALA A 111 -42.13 -7.27 12.48
N LYS A 112 -42.33 -8.41 11.78
CA LYS A 112 -43.64 -9.06 11.66
C LYS A 112 -44.16 -9.53 13.03
N ARG A 113 -43.30 -10.11 13.86
CA ARG A 113 -43.67 -10.54 15.23
C ARG A 113 -44.02 -9.37 16.15
N THR A 114 -43.34 -8.24 16.01
CA THR A 114 -43.56 -7.06 16.87
C THR A 114 -44.59 -6.06 16.32
N GLY A 115 -45.16 -6.30 15.13
CA GLY A 115 -46.17 -5.43 14.52
C GLY A 115 -45.62 -4.14 13.89
N ILE A 116 -44.30 -3.94 13.83
CA ILE A 116 -43.64 -2.71 13.33
C ILE A 116 -43.19 -2.87 11.86
N ALA A 117 -43.91 -3.69 11.09
CA ALA A 117 -43.51 -4.06 9.72
C ALA A 117 -43.52 -2.89 8.72
N SER A 118 -44.32 -1.83 8.97
CA SER A 118 -44.43 -0.68 8.06
C SER A 118 -43.21 0.24 8.08
N ALA A 119 -42.63 0.51 9.26
CA ALA A 119 -41.52 1.45 9.42
C ALA A 119 -40.19 0.91 8.84
N ALA A 120 -39.90 -0.38 9.01
CA ALA A 120 -38.69 -1.00 8.45
C ALA A 120 -38.70 -1.03 6.91
N LYS A 121 -39.88 -1.17 6.30
CA LYS A 121 -40.03 -1.18 4.83
C LYS A 121 -39.82 0.21 4.23
N LEU A 122 -40.25 1.27 4.91
CA LEU A 122 -40.04 2.65 4.49
C LEU A 122 -38.56 3.07 4.55
N ALA A 123 -37.81 2.61 5.55
CA ALA A 123 -36.38 2.91 5.67
C ALA A 123 -35.52 2.30 4.54
N THR A 124 -36.02 1.27 3.85
CA THR A 124 -35.29 0.58 2.76
C THR A 124 -35.57 1.20 1.39
N ILE A 125 -36.66 1.97 1.25
CA ILE A 125 -37.00 2.64 0.00
C ILE A 125 -36.24 3.97 -0.03
N GLN A 126 -34.99 3.94 -0.48
CA GLN A 126 -34.42 5.16 -1.07
C GLN A 126 -35.29 5.49 -2.29
N PRO A 127 -35.99 6.64 -2.32
CA PRO A 127 -36.71 7.04 -3.51
C PRO A 127 -35.68 7.29 -4.60
N LYS A 128 -35.48 6.31 -5.48
CA LYS A 128 -34.80 6.51 -6.74
C LYS A 128 -35.73 7.42 -7.55
N ARG A 129 -35.49 8.73 -7.49
CA ARG A 129 -36.05 9.67 -8.47
C ARG A 129 -35.62 9.17 -9.84
N HIS A 130 -36.53 8.50 -10.54
CA HIS A 130 -36.39 8.25 -11.96
C HIS A 130 -36.68 9.60 -12.61
N VAL A 131 -35.63 10.36 -12.88
CA VAL A 131 -35.74 11.51 -13.76
C VAL A 131 -35.75 10.90 -15.14
N ASP A 132 -36.84 11.03 -15.88
CA ASP A 132 -36.90 10.54 -17.26
C ASP A 132 -35.93 11.40 -18.09
N GLU A 133 -34.68 10.93 -18.24
CA GLU A 133 -33.61 11.59 -18.99
C GLU A 133 -33.96 11.83 -20.46
N THR A 134 -35.06 11.24 -20.95
CA THR A 134 -35.46 11.25 -22.36
C THR A 134 -36.33 12.44 -22.76
N SER A 135 -36.91 13.20 -21.82
CA SER A 135 -37.72 14.38 -22.19
C SER A 135 -36.85 15.64 -22.21
N VAL A 136 -36.59 16.18 -23.39
CA VAL A 136 -35.96 17.50 -23.54
C VAL A 136 -36.95 18.57 -23.04
N PRO A 137 -36.59 19.36 -22.01
CA PRO A 137 -37.44 20.45 -21.53
C PRO A 137 -37.60 21.55 -22.58
N SER A 138 -38.73 22.27 -22.55
CA SER A 138 -39.00 23.38 -23.47
C SER A 138 -38.05 24.58 -23.32
N VAL A 139 -37.46 24.72 -22.13
CA VAL A 139 -36.45 25.72 -21.79
C VAL A 139 -35.39 25.01 -20.96
N GLU A 140 -34.13 25.12 -21.36
CA GLU A 140 -33.04 24.56 -20.58
C GLU A 140 -32.88 25.31 -19.24
N TRP A 141 -32.53 24.55 -18.19
CA TRP A 141 -32.45 25.08 -16.82
C TRP A 141 -31.41 26.20 -16.62
N TRP A 142 -30.44 26.33 -17.52
CA TRP A 142 -29.45 27.40 -17.49
C TRP A 142 -29.95 28.68 -18.16
N ASP A 143 -30.77 28.57 -19.21
CA ASP A 143 -31.40 29.70 -19.91
C ASP A 143 -32.53 30.34 -19.09
N ALA A 144 -33.19 29.57 -18.23
CA ALA A 144 -34.23 30.06 -17.34
C ALA A 144 -33.80 31.24 -16.45
N TYR A 145 -32.50 31.38 -16.16
CA TYR A 145 -31.94 32.49 -15.38
C TYR A 145 -31.64 33.76 -16.22
N ILE A 146 -31.58 33.61 -17.54
CA ILE A 146 -31.21 34.68 -18.48
C ILE A 146 -32.48 35.30 -19.11
N LEU A 147 -33.52 34.50 -19.26
CA LEU A 147 -34.80 34.89 -19.84
C LEU A 147 -35.66 35.75 -18.89
N LYS A 148 -36.53 36.59 -19.45
CA LYS A 148 -37.52 37.36 -18.67
C LYS A 148 -38.56 36.46 -17.99
N ASP A 149 -39.04 36.89 -16.84
CA ASP A 149 -40.10 36.21 -16.09
C ASP A 149 -41.35 36.00 -16.95
N GLY A 150 -41.79 34.75 -17.09
CA GLY A 150 -43.00 34.38 -17.85
C GLY A 150 -42.74 33.72 -19.22
N ILE A 151 -41.49 33.61 -19.67
CA ILE A 151 -41.14 32.87 -20.89
C ILE A 151 -41.07 31.36 -20.57
N THR A 152 -41.92 30.57 -21.24
CA THR A 152 -42.04 29.11 -21.01
C THR A 152 -41.60 28.25 -22.20
N SER A 153 -41.26 28.89 -23.32
CA SER A 153 -40.72 28.27 -24.53
C SER A 153 -39.93 29.31 -25.34
N TYR A 154 -38.89 28.88 -26.05
CA TYR A 154 -38.17 29.72 -27.01
C TYR A 154 -39.07 30.22 -28.17
N ASP A 155 -40.18 29.53 -28.44
CA ASP A 155 -41.15 29.88 -29.48
C ASP A 155 -42.17 30.94 -28.99
N SER A 156 -41.88 31.66 -27.90
CA SER A 156 -42.75 32.71 -27.36
C SER A 156 -42.78 33.94 -28.29
N SER A 157 -43.42 33.77 -29.43
CA SER A 157 -44.22 34.76 -30.13
C SER A 157 -45.30 35.26 -29.16
N ASN A 158 -44.91 36.18 -28.28
CA ASN A 158 -45.86 36.87 -27.42
C ASN A 158 -46.92 37.53 -28.33
N GLU A 159 -48.18 37.14 -28.14
CA GLU A 159 -49.39 37.51 -28.91
C GLU A 159 -49.70 39.03 -28.92
N GLY A 160 -48.76 39.88 -28.47
CA GLY A 160 -48.85 41.34 -28.41
C GLY A 160 -47.63 42.12 -28.91
N LEU A 161 -46.59 41.47 -29.45
CA LEU A 161 -45.44 42.16 -30.07
C LEU A 161 -45.45 41.93 -31.59
N LEU A 162 -45.82 42.98 -32.33
CA LEU A 162 -46.05 43.00 -33.78
C LEU A 162 -44.79 42.88 -34.67
N GLU A 163 -43.64 42.49 -34.12
CA GLU A 163 -42.38 42.37 -34.84
C GLU A 163 -41.70 41.05 -34.46
N PRO A 164 -40.96 40.38 -35.37
CA PRO A 164 -40.23 39.16 -35.05
C PRO A 164 -39.29 39.46 -33.88
N ALA A 165 -39.66 39.00 -32.68
CA ALA A 165 -38.97 39.33 -31.45
C ALA A 165 -37.52 38.87 -31.59
N SER A 166 -36.64 39.84 -31.83
CA SER A 166 -35.21 39.60 -31.85
C SER A 166 -34.81 38.94 -30.53
N ALA A 167 -33.82 38.05 -30.54
CA ALA A 167 -33.38 37.32 -29.34
C ALA A 167 -33.12 38.26 -28.13
N ALA A 168 -32.76 39.52 -28.38
CA ALA A 168 -32.61 40.56 -27.37
C ALA A 168 -33.91 40.88 -26.59
N ALA A 169 -35.08 40.75 -27.21
CA ALA A 169 -36.35 41.01 -26.54
C ALA A 169 -36.70 39.96 -25.47
N LEU A 170 -36.20 38.72 -25.61
CA LEU A 170 -36.43 37.62 -24.66
C LEU A 170 -35.46 37.66 -23.47
N ILE A 171 -34.26 38.23 -23.67
CA ILE A 171 -33.19 38.30 -22.69
C ILE A 171 -33.45 39.40 -21.67
N ASN A 172 -33.19 39.13 -20.39
CA ASN A 172 -33.21 40.14 -19.36
C ASN A 172 -31.85 40.87 -19.26
N GLU A 173 -31.73 42.00 -19.93
CA GLU A 173 -30.53 42.85 -19.94
C GLU A 173 -30.13 43.35 -18.53
N SER A 174 -31.05 43.36 -17.56
CA SER A 174 -30.73 43.84 -16.21
C SER A 174 -29.82 42.88 -15.41
N TRP A 175 -29.77 41.60 -15.77
CA TRP A 175 -28.94 40.60 -15.09
C TRP A 175 -27.57 40.38 -15.75
N ILE A 176 -27.41 40.78 -17.01
CA ILE A 176 -26.16 40.59 -17.76
C ILE A 176 -25.29 41.85 -17.59
N THR A 177 -24.07 41.66 -17.10
CA THR A 177 -23.10 42.74 -16.88
C THR A 177 -21.75 42.37 -17.47
N ASP A 178 -20.87 43.35 -17.65
CA ASP A 178 -19.49 43.13 -18.15
C ASP A 178 -18.57 42.45 -17.12
N LEU A 179 -19.10 42.08 -15.94
CA LEU A 179 -18.34 41.46 -14.86
C LEU A 179 -18.17 39.97 -15.11
N ILE A 180 -16.92 39.51 -15.09
CA ILE A 180 -16.56 38.09 -15.25
C ILE A 180 -16.29 37.48 -13.88
N GLU A 181 -17.08 36.49 -13.49
CA GLU A 181 -16.83 35.70 -12.29
C GLU A 181 -15.69 34.69 -12.50
N HIS A 182 -14.85 34.53 -11.49
CA HIS A 182 -13.85 33.48 -11.46
C HIS A 182 -14.36 32.34 -10.59
N PRO A 183 -14.40 31.08 -11.08
CA PRO A 183 -14.95 29.98 -10.31
C PRO A 183 -14.16 29.75 -9.02
N ILE A 184 -14.85 29.25 -7.99
CA ILE A 184 -14.25 29.00 -6.69
C ILE A 184 -13.10 27.99 -6.83
N LYS A 185 -11.90 28.37 -6.40
CA LYS A 185 -10.72 27.50 -6.40
C LYS A 185 -10.85 26.43 -5.32
N MET A 186 -11.20 25.22 -5.73
CA MET A 186 -11.25 24.06 -4.84
C MET A 186 -9.85 23.49 -4.60
N LYS A 187 -9.62 22.94 -3.39
CA LYS A 187 -8.39 22.21 -3.07
C LYS A 187 -8.30 20.94 -3.90
N ALA A 188 -7.09 20.54 -4.29
CA ALA A 188 -6.89 19.30 -5.02
C ALA A 188 -7.29 18.10 -4.12
N PRO A 189 -7.99 17.08 -4.65
CA PRO A 189 -8.37 15.91 -3.85
C PRO A 189 -7.17 15.16 -3.22
N THR A 190 -5.97 15.35 -3.78
CA THR A 190 -4.71 14.73 -3.34
C THR A 190 -3.97 15.55 -2.29
N GLU A 191 -4.40 16.78 -1.99
CA GLU A 191 -3.74 17.64 -1.02
C GLU A 191 -3.88 17.04 0.38
N LEU A 192 -2.75 16.61 0.95
CA LEU A 192 -2.72 16.06 2.30
C LEU A 192 -3.09 17.16 3.30
N HIS A 193 -4.02 16.87 4.21
CA HIS A 193 -4.42 17.81 5.26
C HIS A 193 -3.24 18.24 6.16
N LYS A 194 -2.17 17.44 6.21
CA LYS A 194 -0.94 17.76 6.93
C LYS A 194 0.19 17.96 5.92
N PRO A 195 1.02 19.01 6.07
CA PRO A 195 2.21 19.14 5.25
C PRO A 195 3.09 17.89 5.42
N PRO A 196 3.79 17.45 4.37
CA PRO A 196 4.68 16.29 4.48
C PRO A 196 5.78 16.58 5.49
N GLU A 197 5.92 15.70 6.49
CA GLU A 197 7.00 15.78 7.47
C GLU A 197 8.32 15.39 6.78
N ILE A 198 9.24 16.35 6.65
CA ILE A 198 10.57 16.11 6.09
C ILE A 198 11.48 15.60 7.21
N PRO A 199 11.96 14.34 7.17
CA PRO A 199 12.84 13.83 8.21
C PRO A 199 14.19 14.53 8.16
N LEU A 200 14.62 15.12 9.30
CA LEU A 200 15.93 15.75 9.41
C LEU A 200 17.03 14.69 9.56
N LEU A 201 17.81 14.49 8.51
CA LEU A 201 18.90 13.52 8.48
C LEU A 201 20.23 14.19 8.87
N LEU A 202 20.85 13.70 9.93
CA LEU A 202 22.17 14.16 10.37
C LEU A 202 23.30 13.41 9.67
N THR A 203 24.33 14.15 9.26
CA THR A 203 25.56 13.56 8.73
C THR A 203 26.26 12.70 9.80
N LYS A 204 27.16 11.81 9.38
CA LYS A 204 27.94 10.98 10.31
C LYS A 204 28.79 11.84 11.28
N LYS A 205 29.29 13.00 10.82
CA LYS A 205 30.08 13.93 11.64
C LYS A 205 29.22 14.60 12.70
N GLU A 206 28.04 15.08 12.34
CA GLU A 206 27.10 15.71 13.27
C GLU A 206 26.58 14.72 14.31
N ARG A 207 26.20 13.51 13.90
CA ARG A 207 25.83 12.45 14.85
C ARG A 207 26.94 12.13 15.85
N LYS A 208 28.19 12.09 15.37
CA LYS A 208 29.36 11.88 16.23
C LYS A 208 29.58 13.06 17.18
N LYS A 209 29.36 14.31 16.73
CA LYS A 209 29.46 15.52 17.55
C LYS A 209 28.38 15.53 18.65
N LEU A 210 27.11 15.33 18.27
CA LEU A 210 25.98 15.27 19.20
C LEU A 210 26.18 14.18 20.27
N ARG A 211 26.59 12.98 19.85
CA ARG A 211 26.89 11.89 20.80
C ARG A 211 28.02 12.24 21.76
N ARG A 212 29.07 12.92 21.30
CA ARG A 212 30.19 13.33 22.17
C ARG A 212 29.73 14.39 23.17
N GLN A 213 28.98 15.39 22.72
CA GLN A 213 28.45 16.45 23.57
C GLN A 213 27.51 15.90 24.64
N ASN A 214 26.53 15.07 24.27
CA ASN A 214 25.61 14.46 25.24
C ASN A 214 26.34 13.56 26.25
N ARG A 215 27.42 12.87 25.84
CA ARG A 215 28.24 12.08 26.76
C ARG A 215 29.05 12.93 27.72
N GLN A 216 29.63 14.02 27.23
CA GLN A 216 30.38 14.97 28.06
C GLN A 216 29.47 15.63 29.08
N GLU A 217 28.29 16.09 28.64
CA GLU A 217 27.29 16.71 29.50
C GLU A 217 26.77 15.72 30.56
N ALA A 218 26.40 14.50 30.17
CA ALA A 218 25.97 13.47 31.12
C ALA A 218 27.07 13.07 32.12
N GLN A 219 28.34 13.05 31.69
CA GLN A 219 29.46 12.80 32.60
C GLN A 219 29.67 13.97 33.57
N LYS A 220 29.60 15.21 33.08
CA LYS A 220 29.74 16.41 33.89
C LYS A 220 28.60 16.51 34.90
N GLU A 221 27.37 16.30 34.47
CA GLU A 221 26.18 16.28 35.32
C GLU A 221 26.33 15.21 36.42
N ARG A 222 26.76 14.00 36.08
CA ARG A 222 27.02 12.96 37.09
C ARG A 222 28.12 13.36 38.07
N GLN A 223 29.22 13.95 37.59
CA GLN A 223 30.29 14.43 38.47
C GLN A 223 29.80 15.55 39.40
N GLU A 224 28.99 16.48 38.91
CA GLU A 224 28.39 17.56 39.70
C GLU A 224 27.42 16.99 40.75
N ARG A 225 26.60 16.00 40.40
CA ARG A 225 25.73 15.30 41.37
C ARG A 225 26.51 14.60 42.47
N VAL A 226 27.63 13.95 42.13
CA VAL A 226 28.53 13.34 43.12
C VAL A 226 29.19 14.41 43.99
N ARG A 227 29.63 15.54 43.39
CA ARG A 227 30.26 16.65 44.11
C ARG A 227 29.31 17.32 45.11
N LEU A 228 28.03 17.40 44.77
CA LEU A 228 26.96 17.88 45.65
C LEU A 228 26.51 16.83 46.67
N GLY A 229 27.03 15.59 46.60
CA GLY A 229 26.70 14.50 47.51
C GLY A 229 25.33 13.86 47.27
N LEU A 230 24.67 14.15 46.14
CA LEU A 230 23.37 13.55 45.77
C LEU A 230 23.53 12.10 45.30
N GLU A 231 24.66 11.78 44.68
CA GLU A 231 25.01 10.42 44.23
C GLU A 231 26.34 9.98 44.87
N LYS A 232 26.45 8.72 45.28
CA LYS A 232 27.73 8.17 45.75
C LYS A 232 28.67 7.94 44.55
N PRO A 233 30.00 8.14 44.71
CA PRO A 233 30.97 7.80 43.67
C PRO A 233 30.78 6.36 43.18
N PRO A 234 30.84 6.11 41.86
CA PRO A 234 30.66 4.77 41.32
C PRO A 234 31.80 3.86 41.80
N GLU A 235 31.45 2.67 42.26
CA GLU A 235 32.43 1.66 42.69
C GLU A 235 33.32 1.20 41.53
N PRO A 236 34.61 0.88 41.78
CA PRO A 236 35.50 0.40 40.76
C PRO A 236 35.01 -0.95 40.21
N LYS A 237 34.96 -1.07 38.89
CA LYS A 237 34.53 -2.33 38.27
C LYS A 237 35.65 -3.37 38.36
N CYS A 238 35.48 -4.34 39.25
CA CYS A 238 36.41 -5.48 39.38
C CYS A 238 36.29 -6.42 38.17
N VAL A 239 37.22 -6.31 37.23
CA VAL A 239 37.42 -7.29 36.13
C VAL A 239 38.49 -8.30 36.59
N ARG A 240 38.46 -9.55 36.10
CA ARG A 240 39.36 -10.65 36.53
C ARG A 240 40.85 -10.24 36.61
N MET A 241 41.29 -9.30 35.77
CA MET A 241 42.66 -8.77 35.80
C MET A 241 42.88 -7.67 36.86
N GLY A 242 41.89 -6.82 37.12
CA GLY A 242 41.93 -5.84 38.21
C GLY A 242 41.63 -6.44 39.59
N TYR A 243 41.25 -7.72 39.67
CA TYR A 243 40.94 -8.40 40.94
C TYR A 243 42.19 -8.61 41.81
N VAL A 244 43.34 -8.80 41.17
CA VAL A 244 44.64 -8.95 41.87
C VAL A 244 45.10 -7.60 42.44
N ASP A 245 44.88 -6.50 41.72
CA ASP A 245 45.28 -5.15 42.16
C ASP A 245 44.34 -4.60 43.24
N ALA A 246 43.03 -4.85 43.13
CA ALA A 246 42.04 -4.37 44.11
C ALA A 246 42.21 -5.03 45.48
N LYS A 247 42.59 -6.31 45.53
CA LYS A 247 42.91 -6.98 46.80
C LYS A 247 44.20 -6.44 47.40
N LYS A 248 45.20 -6.07 46.60
CA LYS A 248 46.46 -5.52 47.11
C LYS A 248 46.26 -4.20 47.86
N SER A 249 45.40 -3.32 47.35
CA SER A 249 45.02 -2.07 48.04
C SER A 249 44.21 -2.27 49.33
N GLU A 250 43.61 -3.45 49.53
CA GLU A 250 42.85 -3.78 50.74
C GLU A 250 43.76 -4.27 51.88
N TRP A 251 44.95 -4.79 51.56
CA TRP A 251 45.97 -5.22 52.53
C TRP A 251 46.99 -4.12 52.91
N ASP A 252 47.11 -3.06 52.11
CA ASP A 252 48.03 -1.94 52.37
C ASP A 252 47.43 -0.83 53.27
N VAL A 253 46.18 -0.99 53.73
CA VAL A 253 45.44 0.01 54.56
C VAL A 253 45.15 -0.49 55.99
N ALA A 254 45.71 -1.65 56.39
CA ALA A 254 45.70 -2.15 57.76
C ALA A 254 47.08 -2.04 58.40
#